data_AF-A0A0Z8EP72-F1
#
_entry.id   AF-A0A0Z8EP72-F1
#
_cell.length_a   1.000
_cell.length_b   1.000
_cell.length_c   1.000
_cell.angle_alpha   90.00
_cell.angle_beta   90.00
_cell.angle_gamma   90.00
#
_symmetry.space_group_name_H-M   'P 1'
#
loop_
_entity.id
_entity.type
_entity.pdbx_description
1 polymer ?
#
loop_
_entity_poly.entity_id
_entity_poly.type
_entity_poly.pdbx_seq_one_letter_code
_entity_poly.pdbx_strand_id
1 'polypeptide(L)'
;MLKAEEAKIADEITVLKAQLTEQLAKLAALKNADQVLTVAQAELAKAIDARTVAKATLDAEIDKLDQFLKNQRDAKAQYEAVKEAYTQAQIVAQRQAINDTGGQPIAITDKVGKIAGYFDGNQTVGTKLQPITYSRVEKYRQLPQTGSQESLLVLLGYTALAGLGLGYAKKRRRG
;
A
#
# COMPACT_ATOMS: atom_id res chain seq x y z
N MET A 1 -5.60 -63.13 54.05
CA MET A 1 -6.88 -63.05 53.34
C MET A 1 -7.59 -61.74 53.68
N LEU A 2 -8.08 -61.51 54.90
CA LEU A 2 -8.81 -60.27 55.27
C LEU A 2 -8.11 -58.94 54.92
N LYS A 3 -6.84 -58.76 55.29
CA LYS A 3 -6.10 -57.50 55.01
C LYS A 3 -5.96 -57.15 53.53
N ALA A 4 -5.93 -58.16 52.65
CA ALA A 4 -5.84 -57.94 51.20
C ALA A 4 -7.21 -57.51 50.63
N GLU A 5 -8.29 -58.08 51.16
CA GLU A 5 -9.67 -57.69 50.84
C GLU A 5 -9.94 -56.24 51.26
N GLU A 6 -9.53 -55.86 52.48
CA GLU A 6 -9.68 -54.50 53.02
C GLU A 6 -8.93 -53.46 52.17
N ALA A 7 -7.70 -53.77 51.75
CA ALA A 7 -6.93 -52.90 50.86
C ALA A 7 -7.61 -52.72 49.50
N LYS A 8 -8.13 -53.81 48.92
CA LYS A 8 -8.87 -53.77 47.65
C LYS A 8 -10.14 -52.92 47.74
N ILE A 9 -10.88 -53.04 48.85
CA ILE A 9 -12.07 -52.20 49.10
C ILE A 9 -11.68 -50.73 49.24
N ALA A 10 -10.56 -50.41 49.90
CA ALA A 10 -10.09 -49.03 50.03
C ALA A 10 -9.70 -48.41 48.67
N ASP A 11 -9.07 -49.19 47.79
CA ASP A 11 -8.75 -48.76 46.42
C ASP A 11 -10.02 -48.53 45.60
N GLU A 12 -11.00 -49.43 45.66
CA GLU A 12 -12.30 -49.28 44.99
C GLU A 12 -13.05 -48.04 45.47
N ILE A 13 -13.06 -47.75 46.78
CA ILE A 13 -13.64 -46.52 47.32
C ILE A 13 -12.94 -45.29 46.77
N THR A 14 -11.61 -45.33 46.63
CA THR A 14 -10.83 -44.21 46.09
C THR A 14 -11.18 -43.96 44.62
N VAL A 15 -11.28 -45.03 43.81
CA VAL A 15 -11.70 -44.96 42.41
C VAL A 15 -13.12 -44.41 42.29
N LEU A 16 -14.07 -44.92 43.08
CA LEU A 16 -15.46 -44.46 43.07
C LEU A 16 -15.60 -43.00 43.48
N LYS A 17 -14.80 -42.53 44.45
CA LYS A 17 -14.77 -41.09 44.82
C LYS A 17 -14.26 -40.22 43.68
N ALA A 18 -13.22 -40.65 42.97
CA ALA A 18 -12.71 -39.94 41.81
C ALA A 18 -13.77 -39.86 40.69
N GLN A 19 -14.42 -40.99 40.38
CA GLN A 19 -15.50 -41.05 39.39
C GLN A 19 -16.70 -40.17 39.77
N LEU A 20 -17.11 -40.18 41.05
CA LEU A 20 -18.18 -39.32 41.53
C LEU A 20 -17.83 -37.84 41.35
N THR A 21 -16.59 -37.46 41.63
CA THR A 21 -16.10 -36.08 41.47
C THR A 21 -16.14 -35.66 40.01
N GLU A 22 -15.71 -36.53 39.10
CA GLU A 22 -15.77 -36.31 37.65
C GLU A 22 -17.22 -36.14 37.15
N GLN A 23 -18.14 -36.98 37.62
CA GLN A 23 -19.55 -36.90 37.23
C GLN A 23 -20.23 -35.63 37.74
N LEU A 24 -19.89 -35.18 38.96
CA LEU A 24 -20.39 -33.91 39.49
C LEU A 24 -19.88 -32.72 38.65
N ALA A 25 -18.63 -32.75 38.21
CA ALA A 25 -18.08 -31.74 37.32
C ALA A 25 -18.79 -31.72 35.96
N LYS A 26 -19.04 -32.90 35.36
CA LYS A 26 -19.82 -33.01 34.10
C LYS A 26 -21.24 -32.50 34.25
N LEU A 27 -21.92 -32.83 35.34
CA LEU A 27 -23.27 -32.35 35.62
C LEU A 27 -23.29 -30.82 35.78
N ALA A 28 -22.32 -30.25 36.48
CA ALA A 28 -22.19 -28.80 36.62
C ALA A 28 -21.94 -28.13 35.26
N ALA A 29 -21.11 -28.71 34.40
CA ALA A 29 -20.89 -28.20 33.05
C ALA A 29 -22.18 -28.26 32.20
N LEU A 30 -22.92 -29.37 32.25
CA LEU A 30 -24.19 -29.52 31.53
C LEU A 30 -25.25 -28.51 32.01
N LYS A 31 -25.37 -28.30 33.33
CA LYS A 31 -26.30 -27.31 33.88
C LYS A 31 -26.01 -25.88 33.42
N ASN A 32 -24.74 -25.56 33.14
CA ASN A 32 -24.33 -24.24 32.66
C ASN A 32 -24.21 -24.16 31.12
N ALA A 33 -24.45 -25.26 30.39
CA ALA A 33 -24.20 -25.33 28.95
C ALA A 33 -25.04 -24.32 28.17
N ASP A 34 -26.32 -24.15 28.52
CA ASP A 34 -27.23 -23.21 27.85
C ASP A 34 -26.79 -21.75 28.06
N GLN A 35 -26.30 -21.41 29.25
CA GLN A 35 -25.76 -20.08 29.53
C GLN A 35 -24.49 -19.83 28.72
N VAL A 36 -23.57 -20.79 28.69
CA VAL A 36 -22.33 -20.71 27.89
C VAL A 36 -22.66 -20.55 26.40
N LEU A 37 -23.63 -21.33 25.90
CA LEU A 37 -24.08 -21.24 24.52
C LEU A 37 -24.67 -19.86 24.21
N THR A 38 -25.50 -19.34 25.10
CA THR A 38 -26.14 -18.01 24.94
C THR A 38 -25.08 -16.91 24.88
N VAL A 39 -24.08 -16.95 25.77
CA VAL A 39 -22.95 -16.00 25.76
C VAL A 39 -22.17 -16.11 24.45
N ALA A 40 -21.83 -17.33 24.02
CA ALA A 40 -21.09 -17.55 22.78
C ALA A 40 -21.86 -17.06 21.53
N GLN A 41 -23.19 -17.26 21.49
CA GLN A 41 -24.04 -16.76 20.42
C GLN A 41 -24.07 -15.23 20.39
N ALA A 42 -24.15 -14.58 21.56
CA ALA A 42 -24.12 -13.12 21.66
C ALA A 42 -22.77 -12.54 21.22
N GLU A 43 -21.65 -13.19 21.59
CA GLU A 43 -20.31 -12.80 21.14
C GLU A 43 -20.13 -12.99 19.63
N LEU A 44 -20.65 -14.09 19.08
CA LEU A 44 -20.62 -14.34 17.64
C LEU A 44 -21.41 -13.27 16.88
N ALA A 45 -22.59 -12.90 17.36
CA ALA A 45 -23.39 -11.83 16.75
C ALA A 45 -22.62 -10.50 16.74
N LYS A 46 -22.01 -10.11 17.87
CA LYS A 46 -21.16 -8.91 17.95
C LYS A 46 -19.99 -8.96 16.97
N ALA A 47 -19.34 -10.13 16.84
CA ALA A 47 -18.24 -10.31 15.90
C ALA A 47 -18.67 -10.19 14.43
N ILE A 48 -19.86 -10.69 14.09
CA ILE A 48 -20.45 -10.56 12.75
C ILE A 48 -20.75 -9.09 12.44
N ASP A 49 -21.34 -8.35 13.38
CA ASP A 49 -21.63 -6.93 13.21
C ASP A 49 -20.34 -6.12 13.03
N ALA A 50 -19.34 -6.35 13.89
CA ALA A 50 -18.03 -5.70 13.79
C ALA A 50 -17.34 -5.99 12.45
N ARG A 51 -17.40 -7.24 11.98
CA ARG A 51 -16.87 -7.62 10.66
C ARG A 51 -17.60 -6.92 9.53
N THR A 52 -18.93 -6.79 9.62
CA THR A 52 -19.74 -6.12 8.60
C THR A 52 -19.40 -4.65 8.50
N VAL A 53 -19.26 -3.96 9.64
CA VAL A 53 -18.81 -2.57 9.70
C VAL A 53 -17.40 -2.43 9.12
N ALA A 54 -16.46 -3.28 9.55
CA ALA A 54 -15.09 -3.26 9.04
C ALA A 54 -15.02 -3.47 7.52
N LYS A 55 -15.85 -4.35 6.97
CA LYS A 55 -15.95 -4.55 5.52
C LYS A 55 -16.48 -3.29 4.82
N ALA A 56 -17.53 -2.65 5.33
CA ALA A 56 -18.06 -1.43 4.74
C ALA A 56 -17.02 -0.29 4.74
N THR A 57 -16.26 -0.15 5.83
CA THR A 57 -15.14 0.81 5.89
C THR A 57 -14.06 0.48 4.87
N LEU A 58 -13.69 -0.79 4.71
CA LEU A 58 -12.71 -1.21 3.71
C LEU A 58 -13.17 -0.88 2.29
N ASP A 59 -14.42 -1.17 1.95
CA ASP A 59 -14.98 -0.88 0.63
C ASP A 59 -14.95 0.65 0.36
N ALA A 60 -15.30 1.48 1.35
CA ALA A 60 -15.24 2.94 1.23
C ALA A 60 -13.81 3.49 1.07
N GLU A 61 -12.81 2.89 1.72
CA GLU A 61 -11.40 3.29 1.55
C GLU A 61 -10.84 2.86 0.19
N ILE A 62 -11.30 1.73 -0.36
CA ILE A 62 -10.97 1.32 -1.73
C ILE A 62 -11.51 2.35 -2.73
N ASP A 63 -12.77 2.78 -2.59
CA ASP A 63 -13.36 3.81 -3.45
C ASP A 63 -12.61 5.14 -3.39
N LYS A 64 -12.21 5.58 -2.18
CA LYS A 64 -11.37 6.78 -2.00
C LYS A 64 -10.02 6.62 -2.68
N LEU A 65 -9.36 5.47 -2.53
CA LEU A 65 -8.06 5.21 -3.14
C LEU A 65 -8.14 5.29 -4.67
N ASP A 66 -9.20 4.73 -5.27
CA ASP A 66 -9.43 4.82 -6.71
C ASP A 66 -9.62 6.27 -7.19
N GLN A 67 -10.34 7.09 -6.42
CA GLN A 67 -10.45 8.53 -6.71
C GLN A 67 -9.11 9.25 -6.61
N PHE A 68 -8.32 8.98 -5.57
CA PHE A 68 -6.98 9.56 -5.43
C PHE A 68 -6.05 9.17 -6.58
N LEU A 69 -6.09 7.93 -7.05
CA LEU A 69 -5.28 7.48 -8.19
C LEU A 69 -5.69 8.17 -9.49
N LYS A 70 -6.99 8.42 -9.71
CA LYS A 70 -7.47 9.23 -10.86
C LYS A 70 -6.96 10.66 -10.76
N ASN A 71 -7.16 11.32 -9.62
CA ASN A 71 -6.71 12.69 -9.39
C ASN A 71 -5.20 12.83 -9.57
N GLN A 72 -4.40 11.85 -9.12
CA GLN A 72 -2.96 11.84 -9.30
C GLN A 72 -2.57 11.79 -10.79
N ARG A 73 -3.24 10.95 -11.59
CA ARG A 73 -3.01 10.87 -13.04
C ARG A 73 -3.36 12.18 -13.73
N ASP A 74 -4.50 12.76 -13.40
CA ASP A 74 -4.96 14.02 -13.98
C ASP A 74 -4.03 15.19 -13.62
N ALA A 75 -3.62 15.29 -12.35
CA ALA A 75 -2.66 16.30 -11.91
C ALA A 75 -1.30 16.15 -12.61
N LYS A 76 -0.83 14.91 -12.83
CA LYS A 76 0.40 14.66 -13.57
C LYS A 76 0.27 15.09 -15.03
N ALA A 77 -0.86 14.79 -15.68
CA ALA A 77 -1.10 15.20 -17.06
C ALA A 77 -1.14 16.74 -17.19
N GLN A 78 -1.81 17.42 -16.26
CA GLN A 78 -1.85 18.89 -16.22
C GLN A 78 -0.45 19.49 -16.00
N TYR A 79 0.34 18.92 -15.08
CA TYR A 79 1.70 19.39 -14.83
C TYR A 79 2.60 19.26 -16.06
N GLU A 80 2.59 18.10 -16.73
CA GLU A 80 3.40 17.91 -17.94
C GLU A 80 2.94 18.84 -19.07
N ALA A 81 1.64 19.06 -19.25
CA ALA A 81 1.12 20.00 -20.25
C ALA A 81 1.59 21.44 -19.99
N VAL A 82 1.54 21.91 -18.74
CA VAL A 82 2.02 23.25 -18.36
C VAL A 82 3.53 23.37 -18.56
N LYS A 83 4.28 22.34 -18.16
CA LYS A 83 5.74 22.29 -18.32
C LYS A 83 6.12 22.34 -19.80
N GLU A 84 5.47 21.54 -20.65
CA GLU A 84 5.71 21.55 -22.10
C GLU A 84 5.39 22.93 -22.70
N ALA A 85 4.24 23.52 -22.37
CA ALA A 85 3.87 24.85 -22.84
C ALA A 85 4.88 25.93 -22.42
N TYR A 86 5.35 25.88 -21.17
CA TYR A 86 6.37 26.79 -20.66
C TYR A 86 7.70 26.63 -21.38
N THR A 87 8.16 25.38 -21.59
CA THR A 87 9.38 25.10 -22.35
C THR A 87 9.28 25.60 -23.79
N GLN A 88 8.15 25.38 -24.47
CA GLN A 88 7.93 25.87 -25.82
C GLN A 88 7.95 27.40 -25.88
N ALA A 89 7.30 28.08 -24.92
CA ALA A 89 7.32 29.53 -24.83
C ALA A 89 8.75 30.08 -24.65
N GLN A 90 9.58 29.43 -23.83
CA GLN A 90 10.99 29.82 -23.67
C GLN A 90 11.80 29.64 -24.97
N ILE A 91 11.60 28.53 -25.68
CA ILE A 91 12.29 28.27 -26.96
C ILE A 91 11.91 29.33 -28.01
N VAL A 92 10.63 29.69 -28.09
CA VAL A 92 10.15 30.76 -28.99
C VAL A 92 10.75 32.11 -28.60
N ALA A 93 10.73 32.46 -27.30
CA ALA A 93 11.31 33.70 -26.81
C ALA A 93 12.82 33.78 -27.08
N GLN A 94 13.55 32.67 -26.93
CA GLN A 94 14.98 32.61 -27.23
C GLN A 94 15.27 32.86 -28.71
N ARG A 95 14.49 32.25 -29.62
CA ARG A 95 14.61 32.50 -31.05
C ARG A 95 14.34 33.97 -31.39
N GLN A 96 13.28 34.53 -30.81
CA GLN A 96 12.92 35.93 -31.04
C GLN A 96 14.01 36.88 -30.55
N ALA A 97 14.57 36.64 -29.36
CA ALA A 97 15.67 37.45 -28.84
C ALA A 97 16.90 37.45 -29.77
N ILE A 98 17.26 36.30 -30.35
CA ILE A 98 18.38 36.21 -31.33
C ILE A 98 18.05 37.00 -32.60
N ASN A 99 16.82 36.89 -33.11
CA ASN A 99 16.37 37.64 -34.28
C ASN A 99 16.39 39.16 -34.03
N ASP A 100 15.91 39.59 -32.86
CA ASP A 100 15.82 41.00 -32.49
C ASP A 100 17.22 41.64 -32.35
N THR A 101 18.25 40.86 -32.00
CA THR A 101 19.65 41.29 -31.99
C THR A 101 20.36 41.20 -33.35
N GLY A 102 19.66 40.82 -34.42
CA GLY A 102 20.24 40.62 -35.76
C GLY A 102 21.12 39.37 -35.89
N GLY A 103 20.96 38.42 -34.96
CA GLY A 103 21.64 37.12 -34.95
C GLY A 103 21.06 36.13 -35.97
N GLN A 104 21.68 34.95 -36.06
CA GLN A 104 21.21 33.85 -36.92
C GLN A 104 20.82 32.65 -36.04
N PRO A 105 19.53 32.44 -35.71
CA PRO A 105 19.13 31.37 -34.81
C PRO A 105 19.30 29.99 -35.46
N ILE A 106 20.15 29.15 -34.88
CA ILE A 106 20.36 27.76 -35.28
C ILE A 106 19.72 26.85 -34.23
N ALA A 107 18.88 25.92 -34.69
CA ALA A 107 18.12 25.03 -33.81
C ALA A 107 19.03 23.99 -33.13
N ILE A 108 18.87 23.84 -31.82
CA ILE A 108 19.43 22.75 -31.02
C ILE A 108 18.34 21.71 -30.84
N THR A 109 18.65 20.45 -31.16
CA THR A 109 17.71 19.33 -31.02
C THR A 109 18.12 18.42 -29.87
N ASP A 110 17.13 17.85 -29.18
CA ASP A 110 17.33 16.81 -28.17
C ASP A 110 17.65 15.44 -28.82
N LYS A 111 17.85 14.41 -27.99
CA LYS A 111 18.14 13.04 -28.44
C LYS A 111 17.03 12.41 -29.30
N VAL A 112 15.83 12.99 -29.29
CA VAL A 112 14.65 12.51 -30.02
C VAL A 112 14.35 13.39 -31.24
N GLY A 113 15.23 14.37 -31.53
CA GLY A 113 15.08 15.28 -32.67
C GLY A 113 14.08 16.40 -32.45
N LYS A 114 13.58 16.64 -31.22
CA LYS A 114 12.75 17.80 -30.91
C LYS A 114 13.62 19.03 -30.63
N ILE A 115 13.18 20.20 -31.07
CA ILE A 115 13.90 21.45 -30.82
C ILE A 115 13.87 21.72 -29.31
N ALA A 116 15.05 21.82 -28.71
CA ALA A 116 15.26 22.07 -27.29
C ALA A 116 15.71 23.52 -27.01
N GLY A 117 16.07 24.28 -28.05
CA GLY A 117 16.50 25.67 -27.95
C GLY A 117 17.13 26.19 -29.24
N TYR A 118 17.65 27.41 -29.18
CA TYR A 118 18.36 28.08 -30.26
C TYR A 118 19.68 28.66 -29.77
N PHE A 119 20.71 28.64 -30.61
CA PHE A 119 21.92 29.43 -30.42
C PHE A 119 22.11 30.43 -31.56
N ASP A 120 22.84 31.52 -31.29
CA ASP A 120 23.15 32.52 -32.30
C ASP A 120 24.38 32.13 -33.12
N GLY A 121 24.17 31.84 -34.40
CA GLY A 121 25.22 31.51 -35.37
C GLY A 121 26.19 32.67 -35.65
N ASN A 122 25.85 33.91 -35.31
CA ASN A 122 26.75 35.05 -35.45
C ASN A 122 27.76 35.15 -34.28
N GLN A 123 27.55 34.41 -33.18
CA GLN A 123 28.49 34.37 -32.04
C GLN A 123 29.68 33.42 -32.23
N THR A 124 29.83 32.79 -33.40
CA THR A 124 30.87 31.78 -33.66
C THR A 124 32.23 32.36 -34.09
N VAL A 125 32.76 33.34 -33.36
CA VAL A 125 34.21 33.66 -33.40
C VAL A 125 34.77 33.69 -31.98
N GLY A 126 34.92 32.52 -31.36
CA GLY A 126 35.87 32.39 -30.24
C GLY A 126 35.49 31.51 -29.04
N THR A 127 34.29 30.96 -28.93
CA THR A 127 33.96 30.08 -27.80
C THR A 127 33.70 28.65 -28.27
N LYS A 128 34.71 27.80 -28.06
CA LYS A 128 34.60 26.34 -28.17
C LYS A 128 33.34 25.87 -27.46
N LEU A 129 32.56 25.07 -28.17
CA LEU A 129 31.41 24.31 -27.72
C LEU A 129 31.66 23.75 -26.31
N GLN A 130 31.17 24.45 -25.29
CA GLN A 130 30.99 23.83 -24.00
C GLN A 130 29.61 23.19 -24.05
N PRO A 131 29.49 21.85 -23.92
CA PRO A 131 28.19 21.25 -23.70
C PRO A 131 27.60 21.95 -22.48
N ILE A 132 26.43 22.58 -22.65
CA ILE A 132 25.71 23.25 -21.58
C ILE A 132 25.31 22.17 -20.58
N THR A 133 26.24 21.89 -19.68
CA THR A 133 26.00 21.06 -18.51
C THR A 133 25.24 21.98 -17.59
N TYR A 134 23.94 21.76 -17.46
CA TYR A 134 23.14 22.36 -16.40
C TYR A 134 23.61 21.78 -15.04
N SER A 135 24.81 22.13 -14.62
CA SER A 135 25.28 22.02 -13.24
C SER A 135 25.09 23.38 -12.58
N ARG A 136 23.84 23.85 -12.53
CA ARG A 136 23.45 24.97 -11.68
C ARG A 136 22.39 24.47 -10.71
N VAL A 137 22.87 23.69 -9.74
CA VAL A 137 22.32 23.52 -8.39
C VAL A 137 20.81 23.75 -8.26
N GLU A 138 20.00 22.83 -8.78
CA GLU A 138 18.65 22.60 -8.24
C GLU A 138 18.76 21.64 -7.04
N LYS A 139 19.55 21.99 -6.02
CA LYS A 139 19.67 21.13 -4.83
C LYS A 139 18.44 21.18 -3.92
N TYR A 140 17.42 22.00 -4.20
CA TYR A 140 16.25 22.14 -3.31
C TYR A 140 14.91 22.41 -4.04
N ARG A 141 14.72 21.86 -5.24
CA ARG A 141 13.38 21.82 -5.87
C ARG A 141 13.01 20.46 -6.44
N GLN A 142 13.70 19.42 -5.97
CA GLN A 142 13.18 18.07 -6.12
C GLN A 142 11.96 17.96 -5.20
N LEU A 143 10.76 17.99 -5.81
CA LEU A 143 9.66 17.21 -5.24
C LEU A 143 10.22 15.83 -4.92
N PRO A 144 9.83 15.20 -3.79
CA PRO A 144 10.36 13.89 -3.40
C PRO A 144 10.41 12.98 -4.62
N GLN A 145 11.61 12.49 -4.98
CA GLN A 145 11.74 11.51 -6.03
C GLN A 145 10.97 10.27 -5.57
N THR A 146 9.73 10.14 -6.04
CA THR A 146 9.00 8.88 -5.96
C THR A 146 9.65 8.00 -7.02
N GLY A 147 10.68 7.25 -6.59
CA GLY A 147 11.41 6.32 -7.43
C GLY A 147 10.44 5.50 -8.29
N SER A 148 10.67 5.53 -9.59
CA SER A 148 9.86 4.88 -10.61
C SER A 148 9.77 3.36 -10.38
N GLN A 149 8.56 2.84 -10.19
CA GLN A 149 7.78 2.04 -11.17
C GLN A 149 6.58 1.35 -10.49
N GLU A 150 6.60 1.20 -9.17
CA GLU A 150 5.44 0.82 -8.37
C GLU A 150 5.41 1.74 -7.14
N SER A 151 4.44 2.65 -7.14
CA SER A 151 4.31 3.74 -6.18
C SER A 151 4.53 3.25 -4.74
N LEU A 152 5.35 3.93 -3.93
CA LEU A 152 5.56 3.60 -2.51
C LEU A 152 4.23 3.47 -1.74
N LEU A 153 3.19 4.20 -2.16
CA LEU A 153 1.81 4.08 -1.65
C LEU A 153 1.11 2.79 -2.08
N VAL A 154 1.37 2.32 -3.32
CA VAL A 154 0.92 1.01 -3.79
C VAL A 154 1.65 -0.09 -3.01
N LEU A 155 2.95 0.05 -2.77
CA LEU A 155 3.72 -0.89 -1.96
C LEU A 155 3.25 -0.89 -0.50
N LEU A 156 3.06 0.28 0.13
CA LEU A 156 2.49 0.39 1.48
C LEU A 156 1.06 -0.14 1.56
N GLY A 157 0.25 0.09 0.52
CA GLY A 157 -1.10 -0.46 0.41
C GLY A 157 -1.08 -1.99 0.34
N TYR A 158 -0.16 -2.57 -0.44
CA TYR A 158 -0.04 -4.02 -0.59
C TYR A 158 0.51 -4.69 0.68
N THR A 159 1.49 -4.08 1.36
CA THR A 159 2.02 -4.61 2.63
C THR A 159 1.01 -4.50 3.78
N ALA A 160 0.19 -3.44 3.83
CA ALA A 160 -0.90 -3.33 4.78
C ALA A 160 -1.96 -4.45 4.60
N LEU A 161 -2.31 -4.78 3.35
CA LEU A 161 -3.22 -5.89 3.04
C LEU A 161 -2.61 -7.27 3.36
N ALA A 162 -1.30 -7.45 3.10
CA ALA A 162 -0.59 -8.69 3.45
C ALA A 162 -0.48 -8.90 4.97
N GLY A 163 -0.32 -7.82 5.74
CA GLY A 163 -0.29 -7.85 7.21
C GLY A 163 -1.64 -8.23 7.86
N LEU A 164 -2.75 -8.08 7.14
CA LEU A 164 -4.11 -8.45 7.58
C LEU A 164 -4.49 -9.91 7.22
N GLY A 165 -3.57 -10.72 6.70
CA GLY A 165 -3.77 -12.18 6.55
C GLY A 165 -4.58 -12.63 5.32
N LEU A 166 -4.87 -11.75 4.37
CA LEU A 166 -5.63 -12.10 3.13
C LEU A 166 -4.81 -12.85 2.06
N GLY A 167 -3.57 -13.25 2.35
CA GLY A 167 -2.67 -13.89 1.38
C GLY A 167 -2.72 -15.42 1.30
N TYR A 168 -3.39 -16.13 2.22
CA TYR A 168 -3.34 -17.61 2.27
C TYR A 168 -4.72 -18.26 2.35
N ALA A 169 -5.47 -18.19 1.24
CA ALA A 169 -6.61 -19.08 1.00
C ALA A 169 -6.35 -19.98 -0.22
N LYS A 170 -5.26 -20.77 -0.19
CA LYS A 170 -5.03 -21.80 -1.21
C LYS A 170 -5.79 -23.09 -0.85
N LYS A 171 -7.05 -23.11 -1.30
CA LYS A 171 -7.84 -24.26 -1.78
C LYS A 171 -7.21 -25.65 -1.58
N ARG A 172 -7.63 -26.37 -0.53
CA ARG A 172 -7.48 -27.84 -0.48
C ARG A 172 -8.57 -28.47 -1.35
N ARG A 173 -8.20 -28.95 -2.54
CA ARG A 173 -9.01 -29.94 -3.26
C ARG A 173 -8.93 -31.27 -2.50
N ARG A 174 -10.09 -31.82 -2.20
CA ARG A 174 -10.30 -33.19 -1.70
C ARG A 174 -9.77 -34.17 -2.75
N GLY A 175 -8.93 -35.10 -2.29
CA GLY A 175 -8.72 -36.42 -2.88
C GLY A 175 -9.24 -37.44 -1.88
#